data_AF-A0A3A8RHU4-F1
#
_entry.id   AF-A0A3A8RHU4-F1
#
_cell.length_a   1.000
_cell.length_b   1.000
_cell.length_c   1.000
_cell.angle_alpha   90.00
_cell.angle_beta   90.00
_cell.angle_gamma   90.00
#
_symmetry.space_group_name_H-M   'P 1'
#
loop_
_entity.id
_entity.type
_entity.pdbx_description
1 polymer ?
#
loop_
_entity_poly.entity_id
_entity_poly.type
_entity_poly.pdbx_seq_one_letter_code
_entity_poly.pdbx_strand_id
1 'polypeptide(L)'
;MTTKKREWLIKLRHERGLTGREVAEMAGISVNTYYGYEHGRRFPRKEHAIRIAEILDFPIGYFFYHDVRETRQEETGKEVI
;
A
#
# COMPACT_ATOMS: atom_id res chain seq x y z
N MET A 1 0.79 17.53 4.04
CA MET A 1 -0.15 16.45 3.66
C MET A 1 0.28 15.18 4.36
N THR A 2 -0.54 14.67 5.27
CA THR A 2 -0.22 13.47 6.07
C THR A 2 -0.74 12.26 5.30
N THR A 3 0.13 11.45 4.69
CA THR A 3 -0.30 10.24 3.97
C THR A 3 -0.64 9.14 4.97
N LYS A 4 -1.77 8.44 4.76
CA LYS A 4 -2.18 7.35 5.65
C LYS A 4 -1.33 6.10 5.43
N LYS A 5 -0.86 5.51 6.53
CA LYS A 5 -0.08 4.27 6.51
C LYS A 5 -0.98 3.08 6.12
N ARG A 6 -0.51 2.22 5.23
CA ARG A 6 -1.17 0.97 4.82
C ARG A 6 -0.85 -0.13 5.84
N GLU A 7 -1.48 -0.05 7.02
CA GLU A 7 -1.28 -1.03 8.11
C GLU A 7 -1.55 -2.48 7.68
N TRP A 8 -2.47 -2.69 6.74
CA TRP A 8 -2.75 -4.02 6.18
C TRP A 8 -1.53 -4.64 5.49
N LEU A 9 -0.75 -3.85 4.74
CA LEU A 9 0.41 -4.32 4.01
C LEU A 9 1.55 -4.68 4.97
N ILE A 10 1.71 -3.87 6.02
CA ILE A 10 2.67 -4.10 7.09
C ILE A 10 2.33 -5.40 7.81
N LYS A 11 1.07 -5.56 8.21
CA LYS A 11 0.58 -6.76 8.89
C LYS A 11 0.84 -8.03 8.07
N LEU A 12 0.46 -8.05 6.79
CA LEU A 12 0.70 -9.19 5.91
C LEU A 12 2.18 -9.56 5.83
N ARG A 13 3.06 -8.57 5.67
CA ARG A 13 4.51 -8.81 5.63
C ARG A 13 5.02 -9.44 6.94
N HIS A 14 4.54 -8.96 8.09
CA HIS A 14 4.90 -9.53 9.39
C HIS A 14 4.35 -10.95 9.59
N GLU A 15 3.14 -11.25 9.10
CA GLU A 15 2.57 -12.60 9.10
C GLU A 15 3.38 -13.59 8.25
N ARG A 16 4.07 -13.10 7.22
CA ARG A 16 5.04 -13.87 6.43
C ARG A 16 6.44 -13.96 7.06
N GLY A 17 6.67 -13.33 8.21
CA GLY A 17 7.98 -13.28 8.85
C GLY A 17 9.03 -12.48 8.07
N LEU A 18 8.60 -11.63 7.12
CA LEU A 18 9.51 -10.86 6.26
C LEU A 18 9.73 -9.46 6.82
N THR A 19 10.89 -8.86 6.53
CA THR A 19 11.22 -7.45 6.73
C THR A 19 10.92 -6.63 5.47
N GLY A 20 10.74 -5.31 5.62
CA GLY A 20 10.50 -4.45 4.46
C GLY A 20 11.65 -4.45 3.46
N ARG A 21 12.87 -4.72 3.92
CA ARG A 21 14.04 -4.92 3.07
C ARG A 21 13.93 -6.20 2.25
N GLU A 22 13.54 -7.32 2.85
CA GLU A 22 13.39 -8.60 2.15
C GLU A 22 12.29 -8.53 1.09
N VAL A 23 11.13 -7.94 1.40
CA VAL A 23 10.08 -7.77 0.38
C VAL A 23 10.55 -6.86 -0.75
N ALA A 24 11.28 -5.79 -0.46
CA ALA A 24 11.83 -4.92 -1.50
C ALA A 24 12.83 -5.65 -2.41
N GLU A 25 13.72 -6.46 -1.81
CA GLU A 25 14.71 -7.27 -2.52
C GLU A 25 14.03 -8.32 -3.41
N MET A 26 13.10 -9.11 -2.85
CA MET A 26 12.31 -10.10 -3.60
C MET A 26 11.46 -9.45 -4.71
N ALA A 27 10.92 -8.26 -4.44
CA ALA A 27 10.15 -7.50 -5.41
C ALA A 27 11.04 -6.73 -6.40
N GLY A 28 12.37 -6.78 -6.31
CA GLY A 28 13.28 -6.07 -7.22
C GLY A 28 13.08 -4.54 -7.23
N ILE A 29 12.87 -3.94 -6.06
CA ILE A 29 12.68 -2.49 -5.87
C ILE A 29 13.55 -1.96 -4.73
N SER A 30 13.72 -0.64 -4.64
CA SER A 30 14.43 -0.06 -3.49
C SER A 30 13.62 -0.22 -2.20
N VAL A 31 14.32 -0.37 -1.07
CA VAL A 31 13.72 -0.44 0.27
C VAL A 31 12.88 0.82 0.57
N ASN A 32 13.37 1.99 0.15
CA ASN A 32 12.63 3.25 0.29
C ASN A 32 11.35 3.27 -0.56
N THR A 33 11.37 2.65 -1.75
CA THR A 33 10.17 2.50 -2.59
C THR A 33 9.12 1.65 -1.86
N TYR A 34 9.52 0.51 -1.31
CA TYR A 34 8.62 -0.37 -0.57
C TYR A 34 8.04 0.30 0.68
N TYR A 35 8.88 0.94 1.50
CA TYR A 35 8.37 1.73 2.64
C TYR A 35 7.50 2.91 2.18
N GLY A 36 7.75 3.49 1.01
CA GLY A 36 6.85 4.47 0.40
C GLY A 36 5.45 3.89 0.18
N TYR A 37 5.34 2.62 -0.17
CA TYR A 37 4.05 1.92 -0.28
C TYR A 37 3.42 1.64 1.09
N GLU A 38 4.18 1.13 2.06
CA GLU A 38 3.65 0.91 3.42
C GLU A 38 3.17 2.22 4.08
N HIS A 39 3.80 3.36 3.79
CA HIS A 39 3.42 4.66 4.36
C HIS A 39 2.37 5.43 3.56
N GLY A 40 1.85 4.86 2.47
CA GLY A 40 0.90 5.55 1.59
C GLY A 40 1.49 6.73 0.82
N ARG A 41 2.81 6.93 0.86
CA ARG A 41 3.52 8.03 0.17
C ARG A 41 3.61 7.82 -1.34
N ARG A 42 3.48 6.58 -1.78
CA ARG A 42 3.52 6.18 -3.18
C ARG A 42 2.47 5.12 -3.45
N PHE A 43 1.93 5.11 -4.67
CA PHE A 43 1.14 3.99 -5.18
C PHE A 43 2.05 3.08 -6.02
N PRO A 44 1.99 1.75 -5.86
CA PRO A 44 2.78 0.84 -6.68
C PRO A 44 2.31 0.86 -8.13
N ARG A 45 3.27 0.83 -9.07
CA ARG A 45 2.95 0.52 -10.47
C ARG A 45 2.46 -0.93 -10.57
N LYS A 46 1.72 -1.25 -11.63
CA LYS A 46 1.11 -2.58 -11.84
C LYS A 46 2.14 -3.70 -11.64
N GLU A 47 3.33 -3.55 -12.19
CA GLU A 47 4.39 -4.57 -12.16
C GLU A 47 4.96 -4.77 -10.74
N HIS A 48 4.96 -3.73 -9.91
CA HIS A 48 5.37 -3.84 -8.50
C HIS A 48 4.24 -4.40 -7.64
N ALA A 49 3.00 -3.99 -7.91
CA ALA A 49 1.83 -4.49 -7.22
C ALA A 49 1.66 -6.00 -7.41
N ILE A 50 1.85 -6.51 -8.64
CA ILE A 50 1.84 -7.96 -8.95
C ILE A 50 2.89 -8.69 -8.10
N ARG A 51 4.17 -8.26 -8.18
CA ARG A 51 5.25 -8.92 -7.44
C ARG A 51 5.02 -8.93 -5.93
N ILE A 52 4.61 -7.80 -5.35
CA ILE A 52 4.35 -7.72 -3.90
C ILE A 52 3.15 -8.60 -3.51
N ALA A 53 2.10 -8.63 -4.34
CA ALA A 53 0.94 -9.49 -4.15
C ALA A 53 1.31 -10.98 -4.18
N GLU A 54 2.22 -11.39 -5.06
CA GLU A 54 2.74 -12.76 -5.12
C GLU A 54 3.60 -13.11 -3.90
N ILE A 55 4.52 -12.22 -3.51
CA ILE A 55 5.44 -12.44 -2.35
C ILE A 55 4.66 -12.58 -1.04
N LEU A 56 3.67 -11.72 -0.83
CA LEU A 56 2.86 -11.68 0.38
C LEU A 56 1.55 -12.47 0.25
N ASP A 57 1.37 -13.17 -0.87
CA ASP A 57 0.20 -13.95 -1.29
C ASP A 57 -1.13 -13.38 -0.80
N PHE A 58 -1.51 -12.27 -1.46
CA PHE A 58 -2.81 -11.63 -1.35
C PHE A 58 -3.31 -11.20 -2.73
N PRO A 59 -4.63 -11.02 -2.94
CA PRO A 59 -5.15 -10.59 -4.23
C PRO A 59 -4.71 -9.15 -4.57
N ILE A 60 -4.11 -8.93 -5.75
CA ILE A 60 -3.62 -7.59 -6.19
C ILE A 60 -4.69 -6.48 -6.08
N GLY A 61 -5.97 -6.85 -6.21
CA GLY A 61 -7.13 -5.96 -6.02
C GLY A 61 -7.10 -5.18 -4.69
N TYR A 62 -6.48 -5.72 -3.64
CA TYR A 62 -6.35 -5.06 -2.34
C TYR A 62 -5.63 -3.71 -2.41
N PHE A 63 -4.68 -3.54 -3.33
CA PHE A 63 -4.05 -2.23 -3.55
C PHE A 63 -5.07 -1.18 -4.02
N PHE A 64 -6.14 -1.59 -4.72
CA PHE A 64 -7.15 -0.69 -5.24
C PHE A 64 -8.34 -0.53 -4.29
N TYR A 65 -8.79 -1.59 -3.62
CA TYR A 65 -9.94 -1.51 -2.71
C TYR A 65 -9.66 -0.70 -1.43
N HIS A 66 -8.43 -0.77 -0.91
CA HIS A 66 -8.04 -0.05 0.30
C HIS A 66 -7.62 1.41 0.05
N ASP A 67 -7.41 1.82 -1.21
CA ASP A 67 -7.12 3.21 -1.59
C ASP A 67 -8.41 3.95 -2.03
N VAL A 68 -9.33 3.25 -2.72
CA VAL A 68 -10.57 3.84 -3.29
C VAL A 68 -11.61 4.23 -2.23
N ARG A 69 -11.53 3.69 -1.01
CA ARG A 69 -12.50 4.00 0.05
C ARG A 69 -12.27 5.35 0.76
N GLU A 70 -11.13 6.01 0.54
CA GLU A 70 -10.79 7.25 1.26
C GLU A 70 -10.99 8.53 0.45
N THR A 71 -11.14 8.43 -0.87
CA THR A 71 -11.42 9.61 -1.74
C THR A 71 -12.89 10.07 -1.70
N ARG A 72 -13.77 9.39 -0.95
CA ARG A 72 -15.22 9.73 -0.83
C ARG A 72 -15.63 10.35 0.51
N GLN A 73 -14.69 10.72 1.37
CA GLN A 73 -14.98 11.41 2.64
C GLN A 73 -14.28 12.77 2.75
N GLU A 74 -14.28 13.58 1.69
CA GLU A 74 -13.95 15.03 1.81
C GLU A 74 -14.95 15.94 1.06
N GLU A 75 -16.09 15.44 0.61
CA GLU A 75 -17.16 16.24 -0.05
C GLU A 75 -18.49 16.27 0.73
N THR A 76 -18.45 16.26 2.07
CA THR A 76 -19.63 16.58 2.90
C THR A 76 -19.25 17.66 3.91
N GLY A 77 -19.33 18.91 3.47
CA GLY A 77 -19.07 20.06 4.34
C GLY A 77 -19.10 21.44 3.68
N LYS A 78 -19.75 21.60 2.52
CA LYS A 78 -20.18 22.93 2.05
C LYS A 78 -21.69 23.00 2.18
N GLU A 79 -22.14 23.32 3.39
CA GLU A 79 -23.49 23.81 3.60
C GLU A 79 -23.57 25.20 2.96
N VAL A 80 -24.38 25.29 1.92
CA VAL A 80 -24.84 26.55 1.35
C VAL A 80 -26.03 26.98 2.21
N ILE A 81 -25.83 28.00 3.04
CA ILE A 81 -26.85 28.98 3.45
C ILE A 81 -26.16 30.30 3.79
#